data_AF-A0A1F8LP15-F1
#
_entry.id   AF-A0A1F8LP15-F1
#
_cell.length_a   1.000
_cell.length_b   1.000
_cell.length_c   1.000
_cell.angle_alpha   90.00
_cell.angle_beta   90.00
_cell.angle_gamma   90.00
#
_symmetry.space_group_name_H-M   'P 1'
#
loop_
_entity.id
_entity.type
_entity.pdbx_description
1 polymer ?
#
loop_
_entity_poly.entity_id
_entity_poly.type
_entity_poly.pdbx_seq_one_letter_code
_entity_poly.pdbx_strand_id
1 'polypeptide(L)'
;MPDGRPCRAAPLHDEPFCFAHSPEKAEEAAEARRLGGLRRRREKTLMGAYDFAGLGSIAAIRRILEIAAVDALGLENSIARVRALVAAALAAAKLLEAGEFEDRLSALEAAVRLAPAPPAATSALDDASAFGDVGR
;
A
#
# COMPACT_ATOMS: atom_id res chain seq x y z
N MET A 1 10.90 26.97 19.13
CA MET A 1 9.66 26.56 19.80
C MET A 1 9.09 27.76 20.55
N PRO A 2 7.77 27.80 20.84
CA PRO A 2 7.13 28.94 21.53
C PRO A 2 7.72 29.24 22.92
N ASP A 3 8.40 28.27 23.52
CA ASP A 3 9.08 28.30 24.81
C ASP A 3 10.58 28.66 24.69
N GLY A 4 11.04 29.13 23.52
CA GLY A 4 12.43 29.52 23.27
C GLY A 4 13.39 28.35 23.02
N ARG A 5 12.94 27.09 23.12
CA ARG A 5 13.80 25.93 22.81
C ARG A 5 14.09 25.81 21.31
N PRO A 6 15.27 25.31 20.91
CA PRO A 6 15.60 25.11 19.51
C PRO A 6 14.65 24.08 18.88
N CYS A 7 14.13 24.41 17.69
CA CYS A 7 13.40 23.45 16.86
C CYS A 7 14.39 22.43 16.29
N ARG A 8 13.99 21.16 16.13
CA ARG A 8 14.83 20.11 15.49
C ARG A 8 14.76 20.11 13.97
N ALA A 9 13.95 20.97 13.36
CA ALA A 9 13.85 21.06 11.91
C ALA A 9 15.05 21.83 11.33
N ALA A 10 15.50 21.41 10.15
CA ALA A 10 16.57 22.11 9.43
C ALA A 10 16.14 23.56 9.10
N PRO A 11 17.07 24.52 9.18
CA PRO A 11 16.82 25.89 8.74
C PRO A 11 16.56 25.96 7.24
N LEU A 12 15.92 27.05 6.80
CA LEU A 12 15.80 27.39 5.38
C LEU A 12 17.17 27.81 4.81
N HIS A 13 17.31 27.77 3.48
CA HIS A 13 18.52 28.19 2.80
C HIS A 13 18.80 29.67 3.10
N ASP A 14 20.02 29.99 3.54
CA ASP A 14 20.47 31.34 3.95
C ASP A 14 19.68 32.00 5.11
N GLU A 15 18.85 31.25 5.85
CA GLU A 15 18.09 31.79 6.99
C GLU A 15 18.45 31.08 8.31
N PRO A 16 18.39 31.77 9.46
CA PRO A 16 18.65 31.15 10.77
C PRO A 16 17.47 30.32 11.30
N PHE A 17 16.30 30.36 10.63
CA PHE A 17 15.08 29.72 11.09
C PHE A 17 14.58 28.66 10.10
N CYS A 18 13.84 27.67 10.62
CA CYS A 18 13.12 26.74 9.76
C CYS A 18 11.80 27.36 9.27
N PHE A 19 11.21 26.79 8.22
CA PHE A 19 9.95 27.28 7.64
C PHE A 19 8.83 27.50 8.68
N ALA A 20 8.72 26.62 9.67
CA ALA A 20 7.67 26.70 10.68
C ALA A 20 7.88 27.82 11.73
N HIS A 21 9.09 28.37 11.83
CA HIS A 21 9.47 29.35 12.85
C HIS A 21 10.12 30.63 12.29
N SER A 22 10.27 30.77 10.96
CA SER A 22 10.77 32.00 10.34
C SER A 22 9.72 33.12 10.50
N PRO A 23 10.08 34.27 11.10
CA PRO A 23 9.17 35.40 11.23
C PRO A 23 8.71 35.95 9.87
N GLU A 24 9.63 35.97 8.90
CA GLU A 24 9.36 36.46 7.54
C GLU A 24 8.37 35.55 6.79
N LYS A 25 8.33 34.27 7.16
CA LYS A 25 7.42 33.26 6.57
C LYS A 25 6.23 32.92 7.46
N ALA A 26 5.94 33.72 8.49
CA ALA A 26 4.91 33.41 9.47
C ALA A 26 3.50 33.27 8.84
N GLU A 27 3.17 34.14 7.88
CA GLU A 27 1.89 34.10 7.16
C GLU A 27 1.80 32.87 6.24
N GLU A 28 2.86 32.60 5.45
CA GLU A 28 2.94 31.43 4.56
C GLU A 28 2.82 30.11 5.36
N ALA A 29 3.50 30.03 6.51
CA ALA A 29 3.45 28.88 7.40
C ALA A 29 2.07 28.73 8.08
N ALA A 30 1.38 29.83 8.38
CA ALA A 30 0.00 29.79 8.88
C ALA A 30 -0.98 29.30 7.81
N GLU A 31 -0.83 29.78 6.57
CA GLU A 31 -1.66 29.36 5.45
C GLU A 31 -1.43 27.89 5.08
N ALA A 32 -0.17 27.44 5.04
CA ALA A 32 0.16 26.03 4.80
C ALA A 32 -0.47 25.10 5.86
N ARG A 33 -0.48 25.53 7.14
CA ARG A 33 -1.16 24.79 8.22
C ARG A 33 -2.67 24.79 8.05
N ARG A 34 -3.27 25.93 7.64
CA ARG A 34 -4.71 26.04 7.37
C ARG A 34 -5.14 25.08 6.26
N LEU A 35 -4.44 25.11 5.12
CA LEU A 35 -4.67 24.22 3.98
C LEU A 35 -4.45 22.75 4.34
N GLY A 36 -3.36 22.45 5.05
CA GLY A 36 -3.10 21.10 5.56
C GLY A 36 -4.21 20.60 6.49
N GLY A 37 -4.73 21.46 7.36
CA GLY A 37 -5.86 21.16 8.24
C GLY A 37 -7.15 20.91 7.47
N LEU A 38 -7.46 21.75 6.47
CA LEU A 38 -8.62 21.56 5.58
C LEU A 38 -8.54 20.22 4.83
N ARG A 39 -7.36 19.89 4.27
CA ARG A 39 -7.14 18.62 3.58
C ARG A 39 -7.36 17.42 4.51
N ARG A 40 -6.74 17.41 5.70
CA ARG A 40 -6.88 16.30 6.66
C ARG A 40 -8.32 16.14 7.15
N ARG A 41 -9.05 17.24 7.35
CA ARG A 41 -10.48 17.18 7.70
C ARG A 41 -11.30 16.56 6.57
N ARG A 42 -11.12 17.04 5.34
CA ARG A 42 -11.81 16.49 4.16
C ARG A 42 -11.52 15.00 3.99
N GLU A 43 -10.26 14.60 4.10
CA GLU A 43 -9.84 13.20 4.02
C GLU A 43 -10.52 12.34 5.09
N LYS A 44 -10.48 12.76 6.36
CA LYS A 44 -11.19 12.05 7.46
C LYS A 44 -12.69 11.97 7.22
N THR A 45 -13.31 13.03 6.74
CA THR A 45 -14.74 13.04 6.42
C THR A 45 -15.07 12.04 5.31
N LEU A 46 -14.27 11.97 4.25
CA LEU A 46 -14.46 11.00 3.17
C LEU A 46 -14.25 9.57 3.68
N MET A 47 -13.18 9.32 4.45
CA MET A 47 -12.93 8.01 5.06
C MET A 47 -14.09 7.55 5.94
N GLY A 48 -14.64 8.45 6.77
CA GLY A 48 -15.80 8.15 7.62
C GLY A 48 -17.10 7.95 6.84
N ALA A 49 -17.37 8.77 5.82
CA ALA A 49 -18.58 8.68 5.02
C ALA A 49 -18.66 7.39 4.19
N TYR A 50 -17.51 6.91 3.72
CA TYR A 50 -17.41 5.74 2.85
C TYR A 50 -16.95 4.48 3.58
N ASP A 51 -16.78 4.54 4.91
CA ASP A 51 -16.23 3.46 5.74
C ASP A 51 -14.99 2.83 5.10
N PHE A 52 -14.05 3.70 4.71
CA PHE A 52 -12.86 3.33 3.98
C PHE A 52 -11.61 3.80 4.73
N ALA A 53 -10.72 2.85 5.06
CA ALA A 53 -9.54 3.09 5.88
C ALA A 53 -8.24 3.35 5.08
N GLY A 54 -8.28 3.36 3.75
CA GLY A 54 -7.08 3.45 2.90
C GLY A 54 -6.93 2.26 1.94
N LEU A 55 -6.06 2.36 0.94
CA LEU A 55 -5.87 1.29 -0.07
C LEU A 55 -4.89 0.19 0.38
N GLY A 56 -4.62 0.07 1.68
CA GLY A 56 -3.60 -0.82 2.23
C GLY A 56 -4.03 -2.29 2.40
N SER A 57 -5.28 -2.64 2.07
CA SER A 57 -5.77 -4.02 2.16
C SER A 57 -6.77 -4.33 1.04
N ILE A 58 -6.87 -5.60 0.65
CA ILE A 58 -7.86 -6.08 -0.33
C ILE A 58 -9.28 -5.69 0.09
N ALA A 59 -9.62 -5.86 1.37
CA ALA A 59 -10.94 -5.52 1.90
C ALA A 59 -11.27 -4.02 1.71
N ALA A 60 -10.32 -3.13 2.00
CA ALA A 60 -10.55 -1.70 1.86
C ALA A 60 -10.61 -1.24 0.39
N ILE A 61 -9.83 -1.85 -0.51
CA ILE A 61 -9.93 -1.56 -1.96
C ILE A 61 -11.27 -2.07 -2.51
N ARG A 62 -11.71 -3.27 -2.09
CA ARG A 62 -13.01 -3.83 -2.47
C ARG A 62 -14.14 -2.88 -2.09
N ARG A 63 -14.11 -2.34 -0.87
CA ARG A 63 -15.13 -1.40 -0.39
C ARG A 63 -15.26 -0.17 -1.30
N ILE A 64 -14.14 0.41 -1.73
CA ILE A 64 -14.14 1.53 -2.68
C ILE A 64 -14.74 1.13 -4.03
N LEU A 65 -14.37 -0.04 -4.55
CA LEU A 65 -14.90 -0.50 -5.84
C LEU A 65 -16.41 -0.73 -5.79
N GLU A 66 -16.92 -1.26 -4.68
CA GLU A 66 -18.37 -1.42 -4.46
C GLU A 66 -19.09 -0.07 -4.49
N ILE A 67 -18.57 0.92 -3.76
CA ILE A 67 -19.11 2.28 -3.76
C ILE A 67 -19.09 2.88 -5.17
N ALA A 68 -17.95 2.82 -5.85
CA ALA A 68 -17.80 3.37 -7.19
C ALA A 68 -18.74 2.69 -8.20
N ALA A 69 -18.96 1.38 -8.08
CA ALA A 69 -19.91 0.66 -8.92
C ALA A 69 -21.35 1.09 -8.65
N VAL A 70 -21.75 1.23 -7.38
CA VAL A 70 -23.09 1.71 -6.98
C VAL A 70 -23.33 3.13 -7.47
N ASP A 71 -22.37 4.04 -7.27
CA ASP A 71 -22.45 5.42 -7.73
C ASP A 71 -22.57 5.48 -9.27
N ALA A 72 -21.78 4.67 -9.99
CA ALA A 72 -21.86 4.59 -11.45
C ALA A 72 -23.20 4.02 -11.94
N LEU A 73 -23.82 3.10 -11.21
CA LEU A 73 -25.16 2.60 -11.52
C LEU A 73 -26.25 3.67 -11.39
N GLY A 74 -26.05 4.65 -10.49
CA GLY A 74 -26.95 5.79 -10.30
C GLY A 74 -26.84 6.88 -11.38
N LEU A 75 -25.83 6.83 -12.24
CA LEU A 75 -25.66 7.80 -13.33
C LEU A 75 -26.65 7.54 -14.49
N GLU A 76 -26.97 8.60 -15.22
CA GLU A 76 -27.70 8.51 -16.49
C GLU A 76 -26.97 7.58 -17.47
N ASN A 77 -27.76 6.88 -18.29
CA ASN A 77 -27.20 5.94 -19.25
C ASN A 77 -26.31 6.67 -20.26
N SER A 78 -25.05 6.26 -20.32
CA SER A 78 -24.03 6.88 -21.15
C SER A 78 -22.88 5.91 -21.38
N ILE A 79 -22.08 6.18 -22.42
CA ILE A 79 -20.84 5.43 -22.68
C ILE A 79 -19.87 5.55 -21.49
N ALA A 80 -19.82 6.71 -20.83
CA ALA A 80 -18.99 6.92 -19.65
C ALA A 80 -19.37 5.99 -18.50
N ARG A 81 -20.67 5.82 -18.24
CA ARG A 81 -21.18 4.86 -17.26
C ARG A 81 -20.76 3.43 -17.58
N VAL A 82 -20.97 2.98 -18.81
CA VAL A 82 -20.59 1.62 -19.22
C VAL A 82 -19.09 1.39 -19.04
N ARG A 83 -18.25 2.36 -19.44
CA ARG A 83 -16.79 2.28 -19.25
C ARG A 83 -16.39 2.22 -17.78
N ALA A 84 -17.02 3.02 -16.92
CA ALA A 84 -16.76 3.00 -15.48
C ALA A 84 -17.09 1.63 -14.87
N LEU A 85 -18.24 1.04 -15.23
CA LEU A 85 -18.65 -0.27 -14.75
C LEU A 85 -17.73 -1.40 -15.25
N VAL A 86 -17.30 -1.35 -16.51
CA VAL A 86 -16.32 -2.32 -17.05
C VAL A 86 -14.98 -2.20 -16.32
N ALA A 87 -14.50 -0.98 -16.07
CA ALA A 87 -13.27 -0.76 -15.32
C ALA A 87 -13.38 -1.28 -13.87
N ALA A 88 -14.52 -1.05 -13.20
CA ALA A 88 -14.79 -1.58 -11.87
C ALA A 88 -14.81 -3.12 -11.86
N ALA A 89 -15.43 -3.74 -12.86
CA ALA A 89 -15.46 -5.20 -13.00
C ALA A 89 -14.06 -5.79 -13.22
N LEU A 90 -13.24 -5.17 -14.07
CA LEU A 90 -11.85 -5.61 -14.29
C LEU A 90 -10.99 -5.46 -13.02
N ALA A 91 -11.18 -4.38 -12.27
CA ALA A 91 -10.49 -4.19 -10.99
C ALA A 91 -10.94 -5.23 -9.95
N ALA A 92 -12.25 -5.54 -9.89
CA ALA A 92 -12.80 -6.54 -8.99
C ALA A 92 -12.26 -7.95 -9.31
N ALA A 93 -12.16 -8.32 -10.60
CA ALA A 93 -11.58 -9.60 -11.02
C ALA A 93 -10.15 -9.77 -10.48
N LYS A 94 -9.31 -8.74 -10.62
CA LYS A 94 -7.93 -8.74 -10.10
C LYS A 94 -7.86 -8.87 -8.59
N LEU A 95 -8.77 -8.24 -7.86
CA LEU A 95 -8.83 -8.39 -6.39
C LEU A 95 -9.23 -9.79 -5.96
N LEU A 96 -10.14 -10.44 -6.69
CA LEU A 96 -10.53 -11.83 -6.43
C LEU A 96 -9.35 -12.77 -6.67
N GLU A 97 -8.67 -12.64 -7.82
CA GLU A 97 -7.46 -13.39 -8.13
C GLU A 97 -6.38 -13.22 -7.04
N ALA A 98 -6.12 -11.98 -6.62
CA ALA A 98 -5.16 -11.69 -5.55
C ALA A 98 -5.53 -12.37 -4.24
N GLY A 99 -6.81 -12.33 -3.84
CA GLY A 99 -7.29 -13.00 -2.63
C GLY A 99 -7.14 -14.53 -2.71
N GLU A 100 -7.47 -15.13 -3.85
CA GLU A 100 -7.27 -16.57 -4.07
C GLU A 100 -5.79 -16.96 -3.98
N PHE A 101 -4.89 -16.13 -4.48
CA PHE A 101 -3.45 -16.37 -4.36
C PHE A 101 -2.97 -16.26 -2.89
N GLU A 102 -3.46 -15.26 -2.14
CA GLU A 102 -3.16 -15.14 -0.70
C GLU A 102 -3.64 -16.36 0.09
N ASP A 103 -4.85 -16.84 -0.17
CA ASP A 103 -5.43 -18.02 0.49
C ASP A 103 -4.61 -19.28 0.18
N ARG A 104 -4.26 -19.49 -1.09
CA ARG A 104 -3.45 -20.63 -1.53
C ARG A 104 -2.04 -20.58 -0.96
N LEU A 105 -1.43 -19.40 -0.91
CA LEU A 105 -0.09 -19.22 -0.33
C LEU A 105 -0.11 -19.52 1.16
N SER A 106 -1.10 -19.00 1.89
CA SER A 106 -1.28 -19.27 3.32
C SER A 106 -1.45 -20.77 3.61
N ALA A 107 -2.27 -21.47 2.81
CA ALA A 107 -2.44 -22.92 2.92
C ALA A 107 -1.13 -23.68 2.65
N LEU A 108 -0.35 -23.26 1.65
CA LEU A 108 0.93 -23.86 1.32
C LEU A 108 1.97 -23.62 2.43
N GLU A 109 2.07 -22.41 2.94
CA GLU A 109 2.97 -22.06 4.05
C GLU A 109 2.62 -22.82 5.34
N ALA A 110 1.33 -23.06 5.59
CA ALA A 110 0.89 -23.90 6.71
C ALA A 110 1.29 -25.36 6.50
N ALA A 111 1.09 -25.90 5.29
CA ALA A 111 1.50 -27.26 4.95
C ALA A 111 3.01 -27.46 5.07
N VAL A 112 3.82 -26.51 4.58
CA VAL A 112 5.29 -26.56 4.69
C VAL A 112 5.75 -26.47 6.15
N ARG A 113 5.10 -25.64 6.97
CA ARG A 113 5.41 -25.56 8.41
C ARG A 113 5.11 -26.84 9.18
N LEU A 114 4.08 -27.57 8.77
CA LEU A 114 3.65 -28.83 9.38
C LEU A 114 4.35 -30.05 8.78
N ALA A 115 5.01 -29.89 7.63
CA ALA A 115 5.73 -30.98 6.99
C ALA A 115 6.91 -31.42 7.89
N PRO A 116 7.09 -32.72 8.12
CA PRO A 116 8.28 -33.23 8.78
C PRO A 116 9.51 -32.81 7.99
N ALA A 117 10.63 -32.54 8.68
CA ALA A 117 11.87 -32.17 8.03
C ALA A 117 12.16 -33.20 6.93
N PRO A 118 12.42 -32.76 5.67
CA PRO A 118 12.74 -33.69 4.61
C PRO A 118 13.91 -34.56 5.09
N PRO A 119 13.91 -35.87 4.79
CA PRO A 119 15.06 -36.71 5.11
C PRO A 119 16.29 -36.01 4.55
N ALA A 120 17.33 -35.86 5.38
CA ALA A 120 18.56 -35.17 5.02
C ALA A 120 18.93 -35.62 3.61
N ALA A 121 18.89 -34.67 2.67
CA ALA A 121 19.16 -34.97 1.27
C ALA A 121 20.56 -35.58 1.24
N THR A 122 20.64 -36.90 1.07
CA THR A 122 21.89 -37.57 0.77
C THR A 122 22.35 -36.91 -0.51
N SER A 123 23.45 -36.18 -0.44
CA SER A 123 24.04 -35.45 -1.56
C SER A 123 24.37 -36.44 -2.67
N ALA A 124 23.40 -36.69 -3.56
CA ALA A 124 23.60 -37.39 -4.83
C ALA A 124 24.52 -36.61 -5.80
N LEU A 125 25.20 -35.58 -5.30
CA LEU A 125 26.22 -34.80 -5.98
C LEU A 125 27.65 -35.24 -5.60
N ASP A 126 27.85 -36.14 -4.63
CA ASP A 126 29.20 -36.62 -4.24
C ASP A 126 29.68 -37.86 -5.05
N ASP A 127 28.78 -38.57 -5.74
CA ASP A 127 29.14 -39.79 -6.51
C ASP A 127 29.83 -39.50 -7.87
N ALA A 128 29.95 -38.23 -8.28
CA ALA A 128 30.61 -37.86 -9.53
C ALA A 128 32.16 -37.92 -9.46
N SER A 129 32.74 -38.23 -8.31
CA SER A 129 34.21 -38.29 -8.13
C SER A 129 34.82 -39.68 -8.37
N ALA A 130 34.01 -40.71 -8.65
CA ALA A 130 34.50 -42.10 -8.77
C ALA A 130 34.82 -42.59 -10.20
N PHE A 131 34.57 -41.81 -11.26
CA PHE A 131 34.81 -42.20 -12.66
C PHE A 131 36.09 -41.58 -13.27
N GLY A 132 37.17 -41.52 -12.49
CA GLY A 132 38.41 -40.86 -12.89
C GLY A 132 39.69 -41.65 -12.61
N ASP A 133 39.66 -42.98 -12.61
CA ASP A 133 40.90 -43.76 -12.64
C ASP A 133 40.69 -45.15 -13.29
N VAL A 134 40.66 -45.18 -14.62
CA VAL A 134 40.90 -46.40 -15.40
C VAL A 134 41.77 -46.02 -16.59
N GLY A 135 43.03 -46.44 -16.58
CA GLY A 135 43.81 -46.54 -17.81
C GLY A 135 45.26 -46.13 -17.69
N ARG A 136 46.06 -47.12 -17.28
CA ARG A 136 47.51 -47.20 -17.40
C ARG A 136 47.97 -47.14 -18.87
#